data_AF-A0A973ZAB8-F1
#
_entry.id   AF-A0A973ZAB8-F1
#
_cell.length_a   1.000
_cell.length_b   1.000
_cell.length_c   1.000
_cell.angle_alpha   90.00
_cell.angle_beta   90.00
_cell.angle_gamma   90.00
#
_symmetry.space_group_name_H-M   'P 1'
#
loop_
_entity.id
_entity.type
_entity.pdbx_description
1 polymer ?
#
loop_
_entity_poly.entity_id
_entity_poly.type
_entity_poly.pdbx_seq_one_letter_code
_entity_poly.pdbx_strand_id
1 'polypeptide(L)'
;MLTQTTSRVLEPSDLDAALAVLDREPVANAFVTSRVQIAGLDPWRLGGEMWGWYEDGMLTSLCYAGANLVPICATPRAVRAFADRARRAGRRCSSIVGPAESTAQLWRLLEPGWGPAREVRAHQPLMVTDRMPADITPDPYVRRIRKDEMDTIMPACVAMFTEEVGVSPMAGDGGLLYQARVAELVGSGRSFARLDHDGKVAFKAEIGAATDRACQIQGVWVAPEYRGQGLAAPGMAAVLRYALADVAPVVSLYVNDFNTAARRTYTRVGFQEVGAFMSILF
;
A
#
# COMPACT_ATOMS: atom_id res chain seq x y z
N MET A 1 9.31 15.73 -37.22
CA MET A 1 10.09 15.80 -35.97
C MET A 1 10.00 14.45 -35.29
N LEU A 2 11.12 13.78 -35.03
CA LEU A 2 11.14 12.51 -34.28
C LEU A 2 10.90 12.84 -32.81
N THR A 3 9.74 12.47 -32.27
CA THR A 3 9.42 12.53 -30.85
C THR A 3 10.35 11.58 -30.10
N GLN A 4 11.36 12.13 -29.40
CA GLN A 4 12.39 11.34 -28.73
C GLN A 4 11.81 10.77 -27.43
N THR A 5 11.69 9.44 -27.36
CA THR A 5 11.28 8.73 -26.15
C THR A 5 12.48 8.06 -25.50
N THR A 6 12.63 8.22 -24.19
CA THR A 6 13.75 7.63 -23.44
C THR A 6 13.29 7.08 -22.09
N SER A 7 13.93 5.99 -21.64
CA SER A 7 13.77 5.45 -20.29
C SER A 7 15.11 5.51 -19.57
N ARG A 8 15.12 5.97 -18.33
CA ARG A 8 16.31 5.98 -17.48
C ARG A 8 15.96 5.90 -15.99
N VAL A 9 16.96 5.62 -15.16
CA VAL A 9 16.85 5.80 -13.71
C VAL A 9 16.85 7.30 -13.43
N LEU A 10 15.97 7.73 -12.53
CA LEU A 10 15.91 9.11 -12.08
C LEU A 10 16.98 9.39 -11.03
N GLU A 11 17.50 10.62 -11.08
CA GLU A 11 18.51 11.13 -10.16
C GLU A 11 17.86 12.12 -9.19
N PRO A 12 18.52 12.50 -8.07
CA PRO A 12 17.99 13.48 -7.13
C PRO A 12 17.54 14.81 -7.75
N SER A 13 18.15 15.22 -8.87
CA SER A 13 17.76 16.41 -9.66
C SER A 13 16.39 16.30 -10.32
N ASP A 14 15.85 15.09 -10.50
CA ASP A 14 14.54 14.83 -11.11
C ASP A 14 13.39 14.86 -10.10
N LEU A 15 13.66 15.17 -8.83
CA LEU A 15 12.69 15.04 -7.73
C LEU A 15 11.40 15.80 -7.99
N ASP A 16 11.48 17.06 -8.41
CA ASP A 16 10.30 17.90 -8.67
C ASP A 16 9.44 17.34 -9.81
N ALA A 17 10.09 16.85 -10.88
CA ALA A 17 9.40 16.22 -11.99
C ALA A 17 8.74 14.89 -11.57
N ALA A 18 9.41 14.10 -10.73
CA ALA A 18 8.87 12.85 -10.21
C ALA A 18 7.65 13.10 -9.30
N LEU A 19 7.74 14.08 -8.40
CA LEU A 19 6.63 14.51 -7.56
C LEU A 19 5.45 14.98 -8.42
N ALA A 20 5.69 15.77 -9.47
CA ALA A 20 4.64 16.21 -10.39
C ALA A 20 3.90 15.05 -11.10
N VAL A 21 4.56 13.90 -11.35
CA VAL A 21 3.88 12.69 -11.87
C VAL A 21 3.13 11.96 -10.77
N LEU A 22 3.74 11.78 -9.60
CA LEU A 22 3.12 11.13 -8.43
C LEU A 22 1.82 11.83 -8.02
N ASP A 23 1.83 13.15 -8.11
CA ASP A 23 0.76 14.05 -7.72
C ASP A 23 -0.48 14.04 -8.63
N ARG A 24 -0.38 13.41 -9.80
CA ARG A 24 -1.52 13.28 -10.74
C ARG A 24 -2.60 12.37 -10.21
N GLU A 25 -2.21 11.33 -9.46
CA GLU A 25 -3.11 10.32 -8.90
C GLU A 25 -2.78 10.13 -7.41
N PRO A 26 -3.08 11.12 -6.54
CA PRO A 26 -2.59 11.17 -5.16
C PRO A 26 -3.04 9.97 -4.31
N VAL A 27 -4.20 9.39 -4.62
CA VAL A 27 -4.73 8.20 -3.94
C VAL A 27 -3.97 6.94 -4.36
N ALA A 28 -3.88 6.67 -5.67
CA ALA A 28 -3.25 5.47 -6.18
C ALA A 28 -1.72 5.48 -5.94
N ASN A 29 -1.11 6.66 -5.97
CA ASN A 29 0.33 6.82 -5.79
C ASN A 29 0.74 7.04 -4.34
N ALA A 30 -0.19 7.07 -3.37
CA ALA A 30 0.08 7.43 -1.97
C ALA A 30 1.25 6.64 -1.36
N PHE A 31 1.33 5.33 -1.63
CA PHE A 31 2.42 4.48 -1.16
C PHE A 31 3.79 4.98 -1.60
N VAL A 32 3.98 5.20 -2.90
CA VAL A 32 5.27 5.63 -3.45
C VAL A 32 5.55 7.10 -3.10
N THR A 33 4.53 7.95 -3.17
CA THR A 33 4.61 9.38 -2.84
C THR A 33 5.10 9.58 -1.41
N SER A 34 4.52 8.86 -0.45
CA SER A 34 4.94 8.96 0.96
C SER A 34 6.40 8.58 1.19
N ARG A 35 6.92 7.61 0.42
CA ARG A 35 8.35 7.24 0.47
C ARG A 35 9.23 8.31 -0.14
N VAL A 36 8.85 8.84 -1.31
CA VAL A 36 9.61 9.90 -2.00
C VAL A 36 9.66 11.19 -1.18
N GLN A 37 8.58 11.56 -0.49
CA GLN A 37 8.57 12.73 0.39
C GLN A 37 9.54 12.61 1.58
N ILE A 38 9.79 11.39 2.06
CA ILE A 38 10.71 11.13 3.19
C ILE A 38 12.17 10.96 2.72
N ALA A 39 12.36 10.23 1.62
CA ALA A 39 13.67 9.76 1.17
C ALA A 39 14.24 10.54 -0.02
N GLY A 40 13.42 11.32 -0.73
CA GLY A 40 13.75 11.84 -2.05
C GLY A 40 13.86 10.70 -3.07
N LEU A 41 14.79 10.84 -4.02
CA LEU A 41 15.13 9.82 -5.02
C LEU A 41 16.47 9.12 -4.73
N ASP A 42 17.00 9.25 -3.51
CA ASP A 42 18.19 8.50 -3.10
C ASP A 42 17.87 7.00 -3.02
N PRO A 43 18.52 6.12 -3.81
CA PRO A 43 18.10 4.72 -3.91
C PRO A 43 18.21 3.94 -2.61
N TRP A 44 19.19 4.28 -1.75
CA TRP A 44 19.40 3.59 -0.49
C TRP A 44 18.32 3.95 0.53
N ARG A 45 18.01 5.25 0.69
CA ARG A 45 16.93 5.72 1.57
C ARG A 45 15.54 5.36 1.05
N LEU A 46 15.34 5.36 -0.26
CA LEU A 46 14.06 5.01 -0.88
C LEU A 46 13.76 3.51 -0.79
N GLY A 47 14.83 2.68 -0.71
CA GLY A 47 14.74 1.22 -0.71
C GLY A 47 14.53 0.63 -2.10
N GLY A 48 15.02 1.31 -3.14
CA GLY A 48 14.86 0.95 -4.54
C GLY A 48 15.20 2.09 -5.49
N GLU A 49 15.13 1.82 -6.80
CA GLU A 49 15.30 2.83 -7.84
C GLU A 49 13.94 3.42 -8.26
N MET A 50 13.95 4.66 -8.75
CA MET A 50 12.85 5.22 -9.51
C MET A 50 13.20 5.23 -11.00
N TRP A 51 12.44 4.52 -11.81
CA TRP A 51 12.60 4.54 -13.27
C TRP A 51 11.64 5.56 -13.87
N GLY A 52 12.14 6.39 -14.77
CA GLY A 52 11.35 7.36 -15.52
C GLY A 52 11.15 6.97 -16.97
N TRP A 53 10.00 7.34 -17.50
CA TRP A 53 9.70 7.33 -18.94
C TRP A 53 9.41 8.74 -19.41
N TYR A 54 10.15 9.16 -20.44
CA TYR A 54 10.04 10.47 -21.04
C TYR A 54 9.39 10.37 -22.42
N GLU A 55 8.43 11.26 -22.66
CA GLU A 55 7.82 11.50 -23.97
C GLU A 55 7.98 12.99 -24.27
N ASP A 56 8.58 13.31 -25.42
CA ASP A 56 8.81 14.68 -25.86
C ASP A 56 9.53 15.56 -24.83
N GLY A 57 10.52 14.97 -24.16
CA GLY A 57 11.34 15.62 -23.13
C GLY A 57 10.64 15.79 -21.78
N MET A 58 9.37 15.38 -21.65
CA MET A 58 8.62 15.45 -20.39
C MET A 58 8.53 14.09 -19.72
N LEU A 59 8.71 14.07 -18.39
CA LEU A 59 8.50 12.87 -17.58
C LEU A 59 7.00 12.58 -17.48
N THR A 60 6.57 11.47 -18.06
CA THR A 60 5.14 11.13 -18.15
C THR A 60 4.75 9.95 -17.29
N SER A 61 5.66 9.01 -17.04
CA SER A 61 5.40 7.83 -16.22
C SER A 61 6.59 7.46 -15.35
N LEU A 62 6.31 6.78 -14.24
CA LEU A 62 7.32 6.26 -13.33
C LEU A 62 7.13 4.76 -13.11
N CYS A 63 8.20 4.11 -12.64
CA CYS A 63 8.12 2.80 -12.04
C CYS A 63 9.07 2.75 -10.84
N TYR A 64 8.51 2.55 -9.64
CA TYR A 64 9.32 2.29 -8.45
C TYR A 64 9.77 0.82 -8.47
N ALA A 65 11.09 0.60 -8.43
CA ALA A 65 11.71 -0.70 -8.47
C ALA A 65 12.49 -0.96 -7.16
N GLY A 66 11.79 -1.46 -6.15
CA GLY A 66 12.37 -1.87 -4.87
C GLY A 66 11.90 -3.26 -4.45
N ALA A 67 11.59 -3.44 -3.16
CA ALA A 67 10.97 -4.68 -2.65
C ALA A 67 9.67 -5.05 -3.39
N ASN A 68 8.96 -4.04 -3.90
CA ASN A 68 7.86 -4.15 -4.84
C ASN A 68 8.22 -3.44 -6.14
N LEU A 69 7.73 -3.95 -7.27
CA LEU A 69 7.73 -3.25 -8.55
C LEU A 69 6.37 -2.57 -8.73
N VAL A 70 6.35 -1.24 -8.85
CA VAL A 70 5.11 -0.43 -8.85
C VAL A 70 5.07 0.47 -10.07
N PRO A 71 4.24 0.18 -11.09
CA PRO A 71 4.00 1.11 -12.20
C PRO A 71 3.15 2.30 -11.74
N ILE A 72 3.49 3.51 -12.18
CA ILE A 72 2.88 4.76 -11.72
C ILE A 72 2.60 5.64 -12.94
N CYS A 73 1.33 5.98 -13.15
CA CYS A 73 0.86 6.70 -14.35
C CYS A 73 1.43 6.08 -15.65
N ALA A 74 1.62 4.75 -15.67
CA ALA A 74 2.40 4.07 -16.69
C ALA A 74 1.58 3.87 -17.96
N THR A 75 1.92 4.62 -19.01
CA THR A 75 1.32 4.44 -20.34
C THR A 75 1.72 3.07 -20.92
N PRO A 76 1.00 2.54 -21.92
CA PRO A 76 1.38 1.28 -22.56
C PRO A 76 2.82 1.27 -23.13
N ARG A 77 3.33 2.43 -23.56
CA ARG A 77 4.73 2.57 -24.01
C ARG A 77 5.71 2.51 -22.84
N ALA A 78 5.41 3.21 -21.75
CA ALA A 78 6.20 3.16 -20.52
C ALA A 78 6.26 1.74 -19.95
N VAL A 79 5.12 1.04 -19.89
CA VAL A 79 5.04 -0.35 -19.41
C VAL A 79 5.98 -1.26 -20.21
N ARG A 80 6.01 -1.15 -21.54
CA ARG A 80 6.96 -1.92 -22.37
C ARG A 80 8.42 -1.62 -22.03
N ALA A 81 8.77 -0.35 -21.88
CA ALA A 81 10.13 0.05 -21.53
C ALA A 81 10.55 -0.44 -20.14
N PHE A 82 9.66 -0.34 -19.15
CA PHE A 82 9.89 -0.85 -17.80
C PHE A 82 10.00 -2.38 -17.78
N ALA A 83 9.16 -3.09 -18.55
CA ALA A 83 9.25 -4.53 -18.70
C ALA A 83 10.60 -4.96 -19.31
N ASP A 84 11.06 -4.30 -20.38
CA ASP A 84 12.35 -4.60 -21.00
C ASP A 84 13.52 -4.39 -20.04
N ARG A 85 13.48 -3.31 -19.25
CA ARG A 85 14.47 -3.05 -18.20
C ARG A 85 14.44 -4.15 -17.12
N ALA A 86 13.26 -4.48 -16.61
CA ALA A 86 13.09 -5.50 -15.57
C ALA A 86 13.51 -6.90 -16.04
N ARG A 87 13.24 -7.27 -17.30
CA ARG A 87 13.71 -8.54 -17.90
C ARG A 87 15.23 -8.63 -17.92
N ARG A 88 15.91 -7.56 -18.35
CA ARG A 88 17.39 -7.53 -18.39
C ARG A 88 18.01 -7.59 -16.99
N ALA A 89 17.40 -6.94 -16.01
CA ALA A 89 17.91 -6.91 -14.63
C ALA A 89 17.65 -8.21 -13.84
N GLY A 90 16.69 -9.02 -14.29
CA GLY A 90 16.16 -10.17 -13.55
C GLY A 90 15.17 -9.74 -12.44
N ARG A 91 14.42 -10.72 -11.91
CA ARG A 91 13.46 -10.48 -10.82
C ARG A 91 14.20 -10.21 -9.51
N ARG A 92 14.06 -9.00 -8.98
CA ARG A 92 14.64 -8.56 -7.69
C ARG A 92 13.60 -8.14 -6.64
N CYS A 93 12.33 -8.09 -7.03
CA CYS A 93 11.21 -7.72 -6.16
C CYS A 93 10.48 -8.98 -5.67
N SER A 94 9.78 -8.84 -4.55
CA SER A 94 8.89 -9.86 -3.97
C SER A 94 7.48 -9.83 -4.56
N SER A 95 7.07 -8.69 -5.12
CA SER A 95 5.78 -8.54 -5.78
C SER A 95 5.78 -7.46 -6.86
N ILE A 96 4.76 -7.51 -7.73
CA ILE A 96 4.33 -6.38 -8.56
C ILE A 96 2.99 -5.90 -8.00
N VAL A 97 2.84 -4.61 -7.72
CA VAL A 97 1.59 -4.04 -7.17
C VAL A 97 1.34 -2.65 -7.73
N GLY A 98 0.09 -2.32 -8.02
CA GLY A 98 -0.28 -1.01 -8.56
C GLY A 98 -1.62 -1.03 -9.30
N PRO A 99 -1.94 0.04 -10.05
CA PRO A 99 -3.17 0.13 -10.84
C PRO A 99 -3.35 -1.08 -11.76
N ALA A 100 -4.54 -1.70 -11.69
CA ALA A 100 -4.77 -3.04 -12.23
C ALA A 100 -4.40 -3.18 -13.71
N GLU A 101 -4.75 -2.21 -14.54
CA GLU A 101 -4.48 -2.26 -15.98
C GLU A 101 -2.97 -2.26 -16.27
N SER A 102 -2.24 -1.29 -15.72
CA SER A 102 -0.79 -1.17 -15.95
C SER A 102 -0.01 -2.36 -15.36
N THR A 103 -0.43 -2.85 -14.20
CA THR A 103 0.15 -4.05 -13.56
C THR A 103 -0.10 -5.30 -14.39
N ALA A 104 -1.32 -5.49 -14.92
CA ALA A 104 -1.66 -6.63 -15.79
C ALA A 104 -0.83 -6.63 -17.07
N GLN A 105 -0.69 -5.46 -17.72
CA GLN A 105 0.13 -5.31 -18.92
C GLN A 105 1.61 -5.60 -18.63
N LEU A 106 2.14 -5.06 -17.52
CA LEU A 106 3.51 -5.30 -17.09
C LEU A 106 3.75 -6.79 -16.80
N TRP A 107 2.84 -7.44 -16.08
CA TRP A 107 2.95 -8.86 -15.76
C TRP A 107 2.94 -9.74 -17.00
N ARG A 108 2.03 -9.49 -17.95
CA ARG A 108 1.97 -10.22 -19.23
C ARG A 108 3.31 -10.21 -19.99
N LEU A 109 4.07 -9.13 -19.88
CA LEU A 109 5.39 -9.00 -20.53
C LEU A 109 6.51 -9.67 -19.74
N LEU A 110 6.35 -9.81 -18.43
CA LEU A 110 7.37 -10.35 -17.53
C LEU A 110 7.24 -11.86 -17.28
N GLU A 111 6.01 -12.38 -17.17
CA GLU A 111 5.72 -13.78 -16.87
C GLU A 111 6.51 -14.77 -17.74
N PRO A 112 6.61 -14.61 -19.08
CA PRO A 112 7.37 -15.56 -19.90
C PRO A 112 8.86 -15.65 -19.54
N GLY A 113 9.43 -14.58 -18.99
CA GLY A 113 10.84 -14.52 -18.61
C GLY A 113 11.11 -14.74 -17.12
N TRP A 114 10.12 -14.47 -16.25
CA TRP A 114 10.27 -14.57 -14.80
C TRP A 114 9.69 -15.87 -14.21
N GLY A 115 8.94 -16.63 -15.01
CA GLY A 115 8.23 -17.81 -14.56
C GLY A 115 6.91 -17.47 -13.87
N PRO A 116 6.21 -18.47 -13.32
CA PRO A 116 4.88 -18.28 -12.75
C PRO A 116 4.92 -17.44 -11.46
N ALA A 117 3.82 -16.73 -11.21
CA ALA A 117 3.54 -16.16 -9.90
C ALA A 117 3.04 -17.24 -8.94
N ARG A 118 3.33 -17.09 -7.64
CA ARG A 118 2.75 -17.91 -6.58
C ARG A 118 1.25 -17.62 -6.42
N GLU A 119 0.88 -16.35 -6.52
CA GLU A 119 -0.51 -15.91 -6.40
C GLU A 119 -0.74 -14.66 -7.24
N VAL A 120 -1.91 -14.60 -7.90
CA VAL A 120 -2.34 -13.44 -8.70
C VAL A 120 -3.65 -12.93 -8.13
N ARG A 121 -3.63 -11.70 -7.61
CA ARG A 121 -4.81 -10.96 -7.14
C ARG A 121 -5.20 -9.98 -8.23
N ALA A 122 -5.99 -10.47 -9.19
CA ALA A 122 -6.28 -9.77 -10.43
C ALA A 122 -7.10 -8.49 -10.24
N HIS A 123 -7.93 -8.43 -9.20
CA HIS A 123 -8.81 -7.30 -8.96
C HIS A 123 -8.95 -7.02 -7.46
N GLN A 124 -8.44 -5.86 -7.03
CA GLN A 124 -8.51 -5.40 -5.65
C GLN A 124 -9.12 -3.99 -5.64
N PRO A 125 -10.44 -3.83 -5.39
CA PRO A 125 -11.07 -2.52 -5.35
C PRO A 125 -10.28 -1.51 -4.51
N LEU A 126 -9.89 -0.41 -5.14
CA LEU A 126 -9.34 0.78 -4.48
C LEU A 126 -10.52 1.65 -4.08
N MET A 127 -10.67 1.86 -2.77
CA MET A 127 -11.79 2.59 -2.20
C MET A 127 -11.30 3.82 -1.45
N VAL A 128 -12.11 4.88 -1.46
CA VAL A 128 -11.81 6.15 -0.77
C VAL A 128 -12.99 6.67 0.02
N THR A 129 -12.70 7.51 1.00
CA THR A 129 -13.69 8.39 1.65
C THR A 129 -13.01 9.68 2.12
N ASP A 130 -13.78 10.75 2.19
CA ASP A 130 -13.35 12.10 2.61
C ASP A 130 -14.14 12.61 3.83
N ARG A 131 -14.97 11.75 4.43
CA ARG A 131 -15.90 12.12 5.49
C ARG A 131 -16.18 10.94 6.42
N MET A 132 -16.64 11.27 7.62
CA MET A 132 -17.12 10.27 8.57
C MET A 132 -18.49 9.69 8.15
N PRO A 133 -18.75 8.40 8.41
CA PRO A 133 -20.10 7.83 8.28
C PRO A 133 -21.06 8.49 9.28
N ALA A 134 -22.28 8.82 8.83
CA ALA A 134 -23.29 9.48 9.67
C ALA A 134 -23.84 8.57 10.79
N ASP A 135 -24.00 7.27 10.50
CA ASP A 135 -24.74 6.33 11.36
C ASP A 135 -23.84 5.35 12.12
N ILE A 136 -22.52 5.57 12.15
CA ILE A 136 -21.58 4.71 12.87
C ILE A 136 -20.81 5.52 13.90
N THR A 137 -21.09 5.25 15.17
CA THR A 137 -20.29 5.75 16.28
C THR A 137 -18.91 5.08 16.26
N PRO A 138 -17.81 5.86 16.21
CA PRO A 138 -16.45 5.33 16.35
C PRO A 138 -16.28 4.55 17.66
N ASP A 139 -15.58 3.43 17.61
CA ASP A 139 -15.26 2.67 18.81
C ASP A 139 -14.35 3.50 19.73
N PRO A 140 -14.79 3.86 20.96
CA PRO A 140 -13.99 4.68 21.87
C PRO A 140 -12.75 3.95 22.41
N TYR A 141 -12.68 2.61 22.27
CA TYR A 141 -11.56 1.80 22.75
C TYR A 141 -10.49 1.56 21.68
N VAL A 142 -10.74 1.93 20.42
CA VAL A 142 -9.70 1.92 19.39
C VAL A 142 -8.81 3.14 19.57
N ARG A 143 -7.53 2.90 19.82
CA ARG A 143 -6.52 3.93 20.09
C ARG A 143 -5.21 3.63 19.40
N ARG A 144 -4.33 4.64 19.35
CA ARG A 144 -2.94 4.47 18.94
C ARG A 144 -2.21 3.50 19.88
N ILE A 145 -1.43 2.60 19.30
CA ILE A 145 -0.48 1.74 20.02
C ILE A 145 0.76 2.57 20.38
N ARG A 146 1.24 2.43 21.62
CA ARG A 146 2.43 3.13 22.11
C ARG A 146 3.69 2.34 21.78
N LYS A 147 4.84 3.02 21.82
CA LYS A 147 6.15 2.43 21.50
C LYS A 147 6.53 1.26 22.43
N ASP A 148 6.10 1.32 23.69
CA ASP A 148 6.28 0.30 24.72
C ASP A 148 5.28 -0.86 24.63
N GLU A 149 4.32 -0.81 23.70
CA GLU A 149 3.29 -1.84 23.48
C GLU A 149 3.58 -2.69 22.23
N MET A 150 4.86 -2.74 21.80
CA MET A 150 5.27 -3.48 20.61
C MET A 150 4.96 -4.98 20.73
N ASP A 151 5.23 -5.55 21.91
CA ASP A 151 4.96 -6.96 22.20
C ASP A 151 3.46 -7.28 22.26
N THR A 152 2.62 -6.26 22.48
CA THR A 152 1.16 -6.39 22.45
C THR A 152 0.63 -6.47 21.03
N ILE A 153 1.12 -5.61 20.12
CA ILE A 153 0.58 -5.54 18.75
C ILE A 153 1.20 -6.56 17.80
N MET A 154 2.47 -6.95 18.02
CA MET A 154 3.22 -7.82 17.13
C MET A 154 2.52 -9.16 16.84
N PRO A 155 1.96 -9.89 17.83
CA PRO A 155 1.29 -11.16 17.57
C PRO A 155 0.11 -11.03 16.61
N ALA A 156 -0.68 -9.95 16.73
CA ALA A 156 -1.79 -9.68 15.83
C ALA A 156 -1.32 -9.30 14.41
N CYS A 157 -0.22 -8.54 14.29
CA CYS A 157 0.40 -8.27 12.99
C CYS A 157 0.89 -9.54 12.31
N VAL A 158 1.52 -10.45 13.05
CA VAL A 158 2.00 -11.75 12.53
C VAL A 158 0.83 -12.65 12.13
N ALA A 159 -0.20 -12.75 12.98
CA ALA A 159 -1.39 -13.55 12.71
C ALA A 159 -2.09 -13.09 11.43
N MET A 160 -2.37 -11.78 11.32
CA MET A 160 -2.96 -11.17 10.13
C MET A 160 -2.14 -11.45 8.86
N PHE A 161 -0.81 -11.25 8.90
CA PHE A 161 0.04 -11.50 7.73
C PHE A 161 0.01 -12.97 7.34
N THR A 162 0.09 -13.87 8.32
CA THR A 162 0.07 -15.32 8.09
C THR A 162 -1.25 -15.77 7.49
N GLU A 163 -2.38 -15.23 7.95
CA GLU A 163 -3.71 -15.49 7.37
C GLU A 163 -3.82 -14.98 5.93
N GLU A 164 -3.26 -13.80 5.63
CA GLU A 164 -3.36 -13.15 4.32
C GLU A 164 -2.42 -13.75 3.27
N VAL A 165 -1.24 -14.23 3.68
CA VAL A 165 -0.15 -14.65 2.76
C VAL A 165 0.09 -16.17 2.81
N GLY A 166 -0.37 -16.85 3.86
CA GLY A 166 -0.18 -18.29 4.08
C GLY A 166 1.17 -18.68 4.67
N VAL A 167 2.10 -17.72 4.85
CA VAL A 167 3.41 -17.93 5.49
C VAL A 167 3.67 -16.84 6.52
N SER A 168 4.36 -17.20 7.61
CA SER A 168 4.72 -16.24 8.64
C SER A 168 5.80 -15.28 8.14
N PRO A 169 5.68 -13.96 8.42
CA PRO A 169 6.73 -13.00 8.08
C PRO A 169 8.02 -13.24 8.90
N MET A 170 7.96 -14.12 9.92
CA MET A 170 9.10 -14.49 10.76
C MET A 170 10.00 -15.58 10.14
N ALA A 171 9.53 -16.27 9.09
CA ALA A 171 10.21 -17.44 8.54
C ALA A 171 11.49 -17.13 7.74
N GLY A 172 11.67 -15.87 7.31
CA GLY A 172 12.83 -15.42 6.54
C GLY A 172 13.97 -14.91 7.42
N ASP A 173 14.13 -13.60 7.48
CA ASP A 173 15.16 -12.88 8.24
C ASP A 173 14.92 -12.86 9.76
N GLY A 174 14.21 -13.86 10.29
CA GLY A 174 13.73 -13.86 11.67
C GLY A 174 12.68 -12.78 11.96
N GLY A 175 12.09 -12.19 10.91
CA GLY A 175 11.07 -11.15 11.02
C GLY A 175 11.62 -9.74 11.26
N LEU A 176 12.93 -9.53 11.18
CA LEU A 176 13.57 -8.23 11.47
C LEU A 176 13.01 -7.09 10.62
N LEU A 177 12.91 -7.26 9.30
CA LEU A 177 12.35 -6.25 8.40
C LEU A 177 10.87 -5.99 8.67
N TYR A 178 10.11 -7.04 9.01
CA TYR A 178 8.70 -6.91 9.34
C TYR A 178 8.50 -6.16 10.67
N GLN A 179 9.26 -6.53 11.70
CA GLN A 179 9.27 -5.87 12.99
C GLN A 179 9.67 -4.40 12.87
N ALA A 180 10.72 -4.09 12.09
CA ALA A 180 11.13 -2.71 11.82
C ALA A 180 9.99 -1.90 11.15
N ARG A 181 9.26 -2.51 10.21
CA ARG A 181 8.12 -1.86 9.57
C ARG A 181 6.97 -1.59 10.53
N VAL A 182 6.62 -2.54 11.39
CA VAL A 182 5.59 -2.33 12.42
C VAL A 182 6.06 -1.28 13.44
N ALA A 183 7.34 -1.30 13.85
CA ALA A 183 7.92 -0.30 14.75
C ALA A 183 7.87 1.11 14.16
N GLU A 184 8.10 1.26 12.85
CA GLU A 184 7.96 2.54 12.15
C GLU A 184 6.52 3.07 12.25
N LEU A 185 5.52 2.21 12.04
CA LEU A 185 4.10 2.59 12.11
C LEU A 185 3.69 2.96 13.53
N VAL A 186 4.13 2.20 14.54
CA VAL A 186 3.92 2.52 15.96
C VAL A 186 4.63 3.84 16.31
N GLY A 187 5.89 3.98 15.93
CA GLY A 187 6.71 5.15 16.24
C GLY A 187 6.22 6.46 15.62
N SER A 188 5.52 6.36 14.48
CA SER A 188 4.87 7.48 13.79
C SER A 188 3.40 7.68 14.19
N GLY A 189 2.89 6.92 15.18
CA GLY A 189 1.51 7.05 15.66
C GLY A 189 0.45 6.60 14.63
N ARG A 190 0.82 5.73 13.70
CA ARG A 190 -0.02 5.23 12.59
C ARG A 190 -0.49 3.78 12.80
N SER A 191 -0.30 3.20 13.98
CA SER A 191 -0.79 1.86 14.35
C SER A 191 -1.88 1.97 15.41
N PHE A 192 -3.02 1.30 15.19
CA PHE A 192 -4.22 1.39 16.04
C PHE A 192 -4.69 0.01 16.45
N ALA A 193 -5.17 -0.11 17.68
CA ALA A 193 -5.83 -1.32 18.15
C ALA A 193 -6.91 -1.06 19.18
N ARG A 194 -7.84 -2.00 19.27
CA ARG A 194 -8.67 -2.25 20.45
C ARG A 194 -8.06 -3.43 21.21
N LEU A 195 -7.78 -3.23 22.48
CA LEU A 195 -7.41 -4.32 23.38
C LEU A 195 -8.64 -4.83 24.12
N ASP A 196 -8.67 -6.13 24.39
CA ASP A 196 -9.64 -6.72 25.30
C ASP A 196 -9.21 -6.57 26.77
N HIS A 197 -9.99 -7.17 27.67
CA HIS A 197 -9.75 -7.13 29.11
C HIS A 197 -8.44 -7.80 29.56
N ASP A 198 -7.92 -8.74 28.76
CA ASP A 198 -6.65 -9.43 29.00
C ASP A 198 -5.47 -8.71 28.33
N GLY A 199 -5.72 -7.56 27.69
CA GLY A 199 -4.71 -6.82 26.95
C GLY A 199 -4.38 -7.41 25.58
N LYS A 200 -5.17 -8.37 25.07
CA LYS A 200 -4.97 -8.94 23.73
C LYS A 200 -5.66 -8.09 22.67
N VAL A 201 -5.13 -8.09 21.46
CA VAL A 201 -5.66 -7.30 20.34
C VAL A 201 -6.94 -7.95 19.81
N ALA A 202 -8.08 -7.28 19.99
CA ALA A 202 -9.38 -7.70 19.42
C ALA A 202 -9.61 -7.15 18.00
N PHE A 203 -9.09 -5.94 17.74
CA PHE A 203 -9.12 -5.27 16.43
C PHE A 203 -7.82 -4.52 16.22
N LYS A 204 -7.29 -4.50 14.99
CA LYS A 204 -6.21 -3.60 14.59
C LYS A 204 -6.39 -3.03 13.18
N ALA A 205 -5.78 -1.89 12.93
CA ALA A 205 -5.56 -1.32 11.62
C ALA A 205 -4.37 -0.36 11.65
N GLU A 206 -3.80 -0.05 10.48
CA GLU A 206 -2.65 0.83 10.34
C GLU A 206 -2.85 1.82 9.20
N ILE A 207 -2.20 2.99 9.27
CA ILE A 207 -2.06 3.90 8.14
C ILE A 207 -0.67 3.67 7.52
N GLY A 208 -0.62 2.88 6.45
CA GLY A 208 0.61 2.40 5.83
C GLY A 208 1.34 3.45 4.99
N ALA A 209 0.58 4.38 4.40
CA ALA A 209 1.09 5.47 3.60
C ALA A 209 0.34 6.76 3.95
N ALA A 210 1.05 7.87 4.02
CA ALA A 210 0.46 9.18 4.32
C ALA A 210 1.18 10.26 3.52
N THR A 211 0.38 11.15 2.94
CA THR A 211 0.78 12.38 2.25
C THR A 211 -0.16 13.50 2.71
N ASP A 212 0.13 14.73 2.34
CA ASP A 212 -0.75 15.89 2.57
C ASP A 212 -2.12 15.79 1.87
N ARG A 213 -2.23 14.98 0.80
CA ARG A 213 -3.46 14.82 0.01
C ARG A 213 -4.25 13.55 0.30
N ALA A 214 -3.56 12.45 0.57
CA ALA A 214 -4.21 11.16 0.82
C ALA A 214 -3.38 10.27 1.77
N CYS A 215 -4.07 9.42 2.52
CA CYS A 215 -3.45 8.35 3.28
C CYS A 215 -4.13 7.00 3.01
N GLN A 216 -3.40 5.90 3.16
CA GLN A 216 -3.89 4.56 2.89
C GLN A 216 -3.91 3.72 4.16
N ILE A 217 -5.10 3.24 4.54
CA ILE A 217 -5.29 2.25 5.59
C ILE A 217 -4.91 0.87 5.07
N GLN A 218 -4.19 0.12 5.90
CA GLN A 218 -3.78 -1.25 5.64
C GLN A 218 -3.94 -2.11 6.90
N GLY A 219 -3.80 -3.42 6.71
CA GLY A 219 -3.66 -4.36 7.81
C GLY A 219 -4.85 -4.35 8.79
N VAL A 220 -6.06 -4.21 8.26
CA VAL A 220 -7.29 -4.27 9.05
C VAL A 220 -7.55 -5.72 9.44
N TRP A 221 -7.65 -5.99 10.72
CA TRP A 221 -7.82 -7.33 11.24
C TRP A 221 -8.68 -7.34 12.50
N VAL A 222 -9.55 -8.34 12.60
CA VAL A 222 -10.32 -8.67 13.80
C VAL A 222 -9.90 -10.06 14.21
N ALA A 223 -9.54 -10.21 15.48
CA ALA A 223 -9.17 -11.49 16.05
C ALA A 223 -10.29 -12.52 15.83
N PRO A 224 -9.97 -13.77 15.41
CA PRO A 224 -10.96 -14.77 15.00
C PRO A 224 -12.14 -14.94 15.96
N GLU A 225 -11.88 -14.97 17.27
CA GLU A 225 -12.86 -15.11 18.34
C GLU A 225 -13.83 -13.92 18.46
N TYR A 226 -13.46 -12.75 17.92
CA TYR A 226 -14.28 -11.53 17.93
C TYR A 226 -14.98 -11.27 16.59
N ARG A 227 -14.80 -12.12 15.58
CA ARG A 227 -15.47 -11.99 14.28
C ARG A 227 -16.98 -12.21 14.43
N GLY A 228 -17.76 -11.50 13.60
CA GLY A 228 -19.23 -11.55 13.67
C GLY A 228 -19.85 -10.74 14.81
N GLN A 229 -19.06 -10.19 15.73
CA GLN A 229 -19.55 -9.38 16.86
C GLN A 229 -19.68 -7.87 16.54
N GLY A 230 -19.54 -7.49 15.27
CA GLY A 230 -19.74 -6.10 14.83
C GLY A 230 -18.59 -5.13 15.13
N LEU A 231 -17.39 -5.60 15.52
CA LEU A 231 -16.25 -4.72 15.84
C LEU A 231 -15.65 -3.97 14.64
N ALA A 232 -15.75 -4.52 13.43
CA ALA A 232 -15.01 -4.01 12.28
C ALA A 232 -15.44 -2.60 11.87
N ALA A 233 -16.75 -2.31 11.80
CA ALA A 233 -17.24 -1.01 11.33
C ALA A 233 -16.97 0.12 12.35
N PRO A 234 -17.28 -0.02 13.65
CA PRO A 234 -16.91 0.97 14.66
C PRO A 234 -15.38 1.17 14.78
N GLY A 235 -14.60 0.08 14.66
CA GLY A 235 -13.15 0.16 14.70
C GLY A 235 -12.56 0.91 13.49
N MET A 236 -13.07 0.63 12.29
CA MET A 236 -12.71 1.39 11.09
C MET A 236 -13.12 2.87 11.19
N ALA A 237 -14.30 3.17 11.73
CA ALA A 237 -14.74 4.55 11.96
C ALA A 237 -13.81 5.30 12.93
N ALA A 238 -13.27 4.62 13.96
CA ALA A 238 -12.30 5.22 14.87
C ALA A 238 -10.96 5.56 14.20
N VAL A 239 -10.46 4.68 13.34
CA VAL A 239 -9.23 4.93 12.56
C VAL A 239 -9.47 6.04 11.53
N LEU A 240 -10.63 6.03 10.87
CA LEU A 240 -11.03 7.04 9.90
C LEU A 240 -11.10 8.44 10.53
N ARG A 241 -11.65 8.54 11.75
CA ARG A 241 -11.70 9.80 12.51
C ARG A 241 -10.30 10.39 12.72
N TYR A 242 -9.33 9.56 13.06
CA TYR A 242 -7.95 10.00 13.21
C TYR A 242 -7.33 10.42 11.87
N ALA A 243 -7.52 9.59 10.83
CA ALA A 243 -6.95 9.84 9.52
C ALA A 243 -7.44 11.17 8.91
N LEU A 244 -8.75 11.44 8.96
CA LEU A 244 -9.34 12.67 8.42
C LEU A 244 -9.02 13.92 9.25
N ALA A 245 -8.82 13.77 10.57
CA ALA A 245 -8.51 14.90 11.44
C ALA A 245 -7.02 15.28 11.38
N ASP A 246 -6.12 14.29 11.39
CA ASP A 246 -4.71 14.49 11.72
C ASP A 246 -3.74 14.10 10.59
N VAL A 247 -4.20 13.42 9.52
CA VAL A 247 -3.31 12.83 8.51
C VAL A 247 -3.53 13.39 7.12
N ALA A 248 -4.72 13.22 6.54
CA ALA A 248 -5.00 13.61 5.16
C ALA A 248 -6.51 13.83 4.93
N PRO A 249 -6.89 14.71 3.98
CA PRO A 249 -8.30 14.97 3.67
C PRO A 249 -9.00 13.79 2.97
N VAL A 250 -8.23 12.86 2.38
CA VAL A 250 -8.76 11.66 1.72
C VAL A 250 -8.13 10.41 2.30
N VAL A 251 -8.96 9.45 2.68
CA VAL A 251 -8.54 8.16 3.23
C VAL A 251 -8.87 7.07 2.24
N SER A 252 -7.89 6.23 1.93
CA SER A 252 -8.02 5.14 0.98
C SER A 252 -7.68 3.80 1.59
N LEU A 253 -8.12 2.74 0.91
CA LEU A 253 -7.69 1.37 1.15
C LEU A 253 -7.89 0.59 -0.15
N TYR A 254 -7.23 -0.54 -0.30
CA TYR A 254 -7.62 -1.53 -1.29
C TYR A 254 -7.85 -2.88 -0.62
N VAL A 255 -8.73 -3.68 -1.21
CA VAL A 255 -9.21 -4.92 -0.61
C VAL A 255 -9.34 -5.98 -1.69
N ASN A 256 -9.07 -7.24 -1.38
CA ASN A 256 -9.33 -8.32 -2.33
C ASN A 256 -10.83 -8.42 -2.65
N ASP A 257 -11.18 -8.59 -3.93
CA ASP A 257 -12.56 -8.68 -4.39
C ASP A 257 -13.35 -9.83 -3.74
N PHE A 258 -12.68 -10.95 -3.46
CA PHE A 258 -13.24 -12.11 -2.76
C PHE A 258 -13.50 -11.88 -1.26
N ASN A 259 -12.92 -10.83 -0.65
CA ASN A 259 -13.17 -10.51 0.76
C ASN A 259 -14.47 -9.71 0.92
N THR A 260 -15.60 -10.39 0.66
CA THR A 260 -16.93 -9.78 0.68
C THR A 260 -17.29 -9.18 2.04
N ALA A 261 -16.80 -9.75 3.15
CA ALA A 261 -17.04 -9.24 4.50
C ALA A 261 -16.36 -7.88 4.74
N ALA A 262 -15.09 -7.74 4.33
CA ALA A 262 -14.38 -6.46 4.43
C ALA A 262 -15.00 -5.41 3.50
N ARG A 263 -15.34 -5.77 2.25
CA ARG A 263 -16.02 -4.86 1.31
C ARG A 263 -17.32 -4.31 1.87
N ARG A 264 -18.19 -5.17 2.42
CA ARG A 264 -19.43 -4.73 3.09
C ARG A 264 -19.15 -3.77 4.25
N THR A 265 -18.10 -4.03 5.04
CA THR A 265 -17.69 -3.15 6.14
C THR A 265 -17.26 -1.79 5.62
N TYR A 266 -16.40 -1.73 4.61
CA TYR A 266 -15.89 -0.47 4.08
C TYR A 266 -16.99 0.37 3.42
N THR A 267 -17.87 -0.25 2.62
CA THR A 267 -19.04 0.45 2.06
C THR A 267 -19.93 1.02 3.17
N ARG A 268 -20.19 0.25 4.25
CA ARG A 268 -20.97 0.72 5.39
C ARG A 268 -20.30 1.91 6.10
N VAL A 269 -18.98 1.93 6.18
CA VAL A 269 -18.18 3.01 6.77
C VAL A 269 -18.05 4.23 5.82
N GLY A 270 -18.63 4.17 4.62
CA GLY A 270 -18.69 5.30 3.69
C GLY A 270 -17.55 5.33 2.66
N PHE A 271 -16.84 4.22 2.47
CA PHE A 271 -15.89 4.09 1.37
C PHE A 271 -16.61 3.80 0.04
N GLN A 272 -16.17 4.46 -1.02
CA GLN A 272 -16.62 4.26 -2.40
C GLN A 272 -15.47 3.78 -3.28
N GLU A 273 -15.76 2.90 -4.24
CA GLU A 273 -14.77 2.37 -5.19
C GLU A 273 -14.43 3.43 -6.24
N VAL A 274 -13.14 3.67 -6.48
CA VAL A 274 -12.63 4.66 -7.45
C VAL A 274 -11.66 4.06 -8.47
N GLY A 275 -11.43 2.75 -8.39
CA GLY A 275 -10.55 2.02 -9.27
C GLY A 275 -10.21 0.66 -8.68
N ALA A 276 -9.17 0.01 -9.23
CA ALA A 276 -8.70 -1.26 -8.73
C ALA A 276 -7.19 -1.37 -8.83
N PHE A 277 -6.61 -2.06 -7.86
CA PHE A 277 -5.24 -2.55 -7.90
C PHE A 277 -5.20 -4.00 -8.34
N MET A 278 -4.02 -4.41 -8.75
CA MET A 278 -3.66 -5.80 -8.97
C MET A 278 -2.34 -6.08 -8.24
N SER A 279 -2.22 -7.27 -7.68
CA SER A 279 -0.98 -7.74 -7.05
C SER A 279 -0.54 -9.07 -7.66
N ILE A 280 0.74 -9.17 -7.98
CA ILE A 280 1.43 -10.40 -8.38
C ILE A 280 2.42 -10.76 -7.29
N LEU A 281 2.25 -11.92 -6.67
CA LEU A 281 3.08 -12.38 -5.57
C LEU A 281 3.98 -13.53 -6.04
N PHE A 282 5.26 -13.47 -5.68
CA PHE A 282 6.26 -14.48 -6.03
C PHE A 282 6.58 -15.45 -4.90
#